data_AF-A0A3A0EVK3-F1
#
_entry.id   AF-A0A3A0EVK3-F1
#
_cell.length_a   1.000
_cell.length_b   1.000
_cell.length_c   1.000
_cell.angle_alpha   90.00
_cell.angle_beta   90.00
_cell.angle_gamma   90.00
#
_symmetry.space_group_name_H-M   'P 1'
#
loop_
_entity.id
_entity.type
_entity.pdbx_description
1 polymer ?
#
loop_
_entity_poly.entity_id
_entity_poly.type
_entity_poly.pdbx_seq_one_letter_code
_entity_poly.pdbx_strand_id
1 'polypeptide(L)'
;MASALLLDLYPQIRLAHIGFVAASGTLFTARAIATMAGARWSASRAARRASWLIDTGLLAAALLLLHVLQLNPFVVPWLAAKLALLLVYIGLGTMALRRARSTASRLAWSIAALACFGMMVSIARAHDPLGILRTWLG
;
A
#
# COMPACT_ATOMS: atom_id res chain seq x y z
N MET A 1 23.62 18.39 -9.32
CA MET A 1 23.41 17.63 -10.58
C MET A 1 22.41 16.48 -10.39
N ALA A 2 22.62 15.52 -9.49
CA ALA A 2 21.68 14.41 -9.27
C ALA A 2 20.26 14.84 -8.86
N SER A 3 20.14 15.89 -8.03
CA SER A 3 18.84 16.45 -7.64
C SER A 3 18.04 17.06 -8.80
N ALA A 4 18.72 17.72 -9.75
CA ALA A 4 18.09 18.29 -10.94
C ALA A 4 17.52 17.19 -11.85
N LEU A 5 18.29 16.12 -12.08
CA LEU A 5 17.82 14.96 -12.84
C LEU A 5 16.59 14.29 -12.20
N LEU A 6 16.55 14.20 -10.86
CA LEU A 6 15.41 13.61 -10.15
C LEU A 6 14.15 14.48 -10.22
N LEU A 7 14.30 15.80 -10.28
CA LEU A 7 13.18 16.73 -10.51
C LEU A 7 12.59 16.52 -11.90
N ASP A 8 13.43 16.36 -12.93
CA ASP A 8 12.98 16.09 -14.30
C ASP A 8 12.28 14.72 -14.42
N LEU A 9 12.69 13.76 -13.60
CA LEU A 9 12.09 12.42 -13.51
C LEU A 9 10.90 12.31 -12.55
N TYR A 10 10.51 13.42 -11.88
CA TYR A 10 9.41 13.42 -10.93
C TYR A 10 8.11 12.77 -11.45
N PRO A 11 7.59 13.11 -12.65
CA PRO A 11 6.34 12.51 -13.11
C PRO A 11 6.46 10.99 -13.35
N GLN A 12 7.62 10.52 -13.81
CA GLN A 12 7.92 9.11 -14.03
C GLN A 12 8.02 8.36 -12.71
N ILE A 13 8.73 8.93 -11.72
CA ILE A 13 8.83 8.34 -10.37
C ILE A 13 7.45 8.28 -9.72
N ARG A 14 6.64 9.34 -9.86
CA ARG A 14 5.26 9.39 -9.35
C ARG A 14 4.37 8.35 -10.01
N LEU A 15 4.45 8.23 -11.34
CA LEU A 15 3.69 7.23 -12.09
C LEU A 15 4.10 5.80 -11.69
N ALA A 16 5.40 5.55 -11.55
CA ALA A 16 5.92 4.27 -11.09
C ALA A 16 5.43 3.94 -9.67
N HIS A 17 5.47 4.90 -8.74
CA HIS A 17 4.93 4.73 -7.39
C HIS A 17 3.45 4.33 -7.42
N ILE A 18 2.62 5.05 -8.18
CA ILE A 18 1.18 4.73 -8.33
C ILE A 18 0.99 3.34 -8.96
N GLY A 19 1.80 2.99 -9.97
CA GLY A 19 1.79 1.67 -10.58
C GLY A 19 2.11 0.55 -9.58
N PHE A 20 3.11 0.74 -8.73
CA PHE A 20 3.44 -0.22 -7.66
C PHE A 20 2.34 -0.29 -6.59
N VAL A 21 1.71 0.83 -6.22
CA VAL A 21 0.56 0.85 -5.31
C VAL A 21 -0.57 -0.01 -5.88
N ALA A 22 -0.92 0.19 -7.15
CA ALA A 22 -1.95 -0.58 -7.83
C ALA A 22 -1.58 -2.08 -7.90
N ALA A 23 -0.35 -2.39 -8.32
CA ALA A 23 0.13 -3.77 -8.41
C ALA A 23 0.12 -4.49 -7.04
N SER A 24 0.50 -3.81 -5.97
CA SER A 24 0.48 -4.36 -4.60
C SER A 24 -0.96 -4.68 -4.16
N GLY A 25 -1.88 -3.72 -4.34
CA GLY A 25 -3.30 -3.93 -4.04
C GLY A 25 -3.94 -5.05 -4.86
N THR A 26 -3.64 -5.13 -6.15
CA THR A 26 -4.13 -6.19 -7.04
C THR A 26 -3.58 -7.55 -6.64
N LEU A 27 -2.27 -7.67 -6.41
CA LEU A 27 -1.65 -8.94 -6.00
C LEU A 27 -2.17 -9.38 -4.63
N PHE A 28 -2.35 -8.46 -3.68
CA PHE A 28 -2.96 -8.77 -2.39
C PHE A 28 -4.37 -9.33 -2.56
N THR A 29 -5.22 -8.65 -3.33
CA THR A 29 -6.60 -9.09 -3.61
C THR A 29 -6.63 -10.46 -4.27
N ALA A 30 -5.82 -10.66 -5.30
CA ALA A 30 -5.71 -11.94 -5.99
C ALA A 30 -5.28 -13.06 -5.04
N ARG A 31 -4.31 -12.80 -4.17
CA ARG A 31 -3.87 -13.76 -3.15
C ARG A 31 -4.94 -14.02 -2.09
N ALA A 32 -5.69 -13.00 -1.67
CA ALA A 32 -6.79 -13.17 -0.72
C ALA A 32 -7.88 -14.09 -1.29
N ILE A 33 -8.33 -13.81 -2.52
CA ILE A 33 -9.31 -14.63 -3.25
C ILE A 33 -8.78 -16.06 -3.40
N ALA A 34 -7.55 -16.23 -3.89
CA ALA A 34 -6.93 -17.53 -4.06
C ALA A 34 -6.81 -18.33 -2.75
N THR A 35 -6.50 -17.64 -1.64
CA THR A 35 -6.42 -18.31 -0.33
C THR A 35 -7.79 -18.78 0.15
N MET A 36 -8.85 -18.01 -0.09
CA MET A 36 -10.22 -18.41 0.22
C MET A 36 -10.71 -19.56 -0.69
N ALA A 37 -10.25 -19.59 -1.94
CA ALA A 37 -10.52 -20.67 -2.89
C ALA A 37 -9.64 -21.92 -2.66
N GLY A 38 -8.79 -21.96 -1.63
CA GLY A 38 -7.90 -23.08 -1.35
C GLY A 38 -6.75 -23.25 -2.37
N ALA A 39 -6.49 -22.25 -3.21
CA ALA A 39 -5.47 -22.33 -4.25
C ALA A 39 -4.06 -22.25 -3.66
N ARG A 40 -3.22 -23.23 -4.01
CA ARG A 40 -1.85 -23.38 -3.48
C ARG A 40 -0.89 -22.28 -3.95
N TRP A 41 -1.20 -21.61 -5.07
CA TRP A 41 -0.31 -20.61 -5.66
C TRP A 41 -0.16 -19.34 -4.80
N SER A 42 -1.18 -18.99 -3.99
CA SER A 42 -1.14 -17.83 -3.09
C SER A 42 0.03 -17.89 -2.09
N ALA A 43 0.41 -19.12 -1.70
CA ALA A 43 1.54 -19.43 -0.85
C ALA A 43 2.76 -19.96 -1.62
N SER A 44 2.83 -19.76 -2.94
CA SER A 44 3.99 -20.15 -3.74
C SER A 44 5.20 -19.22 -3.50
N ARG A 45 6.40 -19.69 -3.86
CA ARG A 45 7.62 -18.85 -3.85
C ARG A 45 7.50 -17.71 -4.86
N ALA A 46 6.88 -17.94 -6.01
CA ALA A 46 6.68 -16.94 -7.04
C ALA A 46 5.83 -15.77 -6.54
N ALA A 47 4.66 -16.05 -5.94
CA ALA A 47 3.79 -15.01 -5.38
C ALA A 47 4.48 -14.18 -4.27
N ARG A 48 5.30 -14.82 -3.43
CA ARG A 48 6.09 -14.11 -2.42
C ARG A 48 7.16 -13.22 -3.03
N ARG A 49 7.88 -13.69 -4.05
CA ARG A 49 8.89 -12.89 -4.76
C ARG A 49 8.27 -11.70 -5.48
N ALA A 50 7.13 -11.91 -6.16
CA ALA A 50 6.40 -10.83 -6.81
C ALA A 50 6.00 -9.74 -5.81
N SER A 51 5.41 -10.13 -4.66
CA SER A 51 5.08 -9.20 -3.58
C SER A 51 6.32 -8.44 -3.11
N TRP A 52 7.41 -9.14 -2.82
CA TRP A 52 8.65 -8.52 -2.33
C TRP A 52 9.25 -7.51 -3.33
N LEU A 53 9.25 -7.84 -4.63
CA LEU A 53 9.74 -6.94 -5.68
C LEU A 53 8.86 -5.69 -5.81
N ILE A 54 7.54 -5.87 -5.80
CA ILE A 54 6.58 -4.76 -5.84
C ILE A 54 6.74 -3.86 -4.62
N ASP A 55 6.83 -4.44 -3.41
CA ASP A 55 6.95 -3.67 -2.17
C ASP A 55 8.29 -2.92 -2.11
N THR A 56 9.38 -3.53 -2.58
CA THR A 56 10.68 -2.88 -2.67
C THR A 56 10.67 -1.72 -3.67
N GLY A 57 10.09 -1.92 -4.87
CA GLY A 57 9.93 -0.86 -5.86
C GLY A 57 9.01 0.28 -5.38
N LEU A 58 7.93 -0.08 -4.69
CA LEU A 58 7.00 0.86 -4.06
C LEU A 58 7.71 1.77 -3.06
N LEU A 59 8.48 1.17 -2.13
CA LEU A 59 9.23 1.88 -1.10
C LEU A 59 10.34 2.74 -1.72
N ALA A 60 11.08 2.22 -2.69
CA ALA A 60 12.12 2.98 -3.39
C ALA A 60 11.52 4.22 -4.08
N ALA A 61 10.42 4.07 -4.82
CA ALA A 61 9.75 5.19 -5.48
C ALA A 61 9.18 6.20 -4.46
N ALA A 62 8.64 5.73 -3.33
CA ALA A 62 8.17 6.59 -2.25
C ALA A 62 9.30 7.43 -1.64
N LEU A 63 10.45 6.81 -1.34
CA LEU A 63 11.63 7.51 -0.79
C LEU A 63 12.19 8.53 -1.78
N LEU A 64 12.23 8.20 -3.08
CA LEU A 64 12.61 9.17 -4.11
C LEU A 64 11.66 10.36 -4.15
N LEU A 65 10.34 10.14 -4.07
CA LEU A 65 9.37 11.25 -4.02
C LEU A 65 9.54 12.11 -2.78
N LEU A 66 9.75 11.50 -1.61
CA LEU A 66 10.02 12.24 -0.37
C LEU A 66 11.29 13.10 -0.49
N HIS A 67 12.34 12.54 -1.11
CA HIS A 67 13.58 13.27 -1.37
C HIS A 67 13.37 14.42 -2.35
N VAL A 68 12.74 14.19 -3.50
CA VAL A 68 12.48 15.23 -4.51
C VAL A 68 11.63 16.37 -3.95
N LEU A 69 10.61 16.04 -3.15
CA LEU A 69 9.71 17.01 -2.55
C LEU A 69 10.23 17.61 -1.23
N GLN A 70 11.39 17.16 -0.75
CA GLN A 70 11.99 17.56 0.53
C GLN A 70 11.01 17.41 1.72
N LEU A 71 10.19 16.35 1.70
CA LEU A 71 9.18 16.09 2.73
C LEU A 71 9.73 15.12 3.78
N ASN A 72 9.53 15.47 5.06
CA ASN A 72 9.74 14.54 6.16
C ASN A 72 8.43 13.83 6.50
N PRO A 73 8.32 12.50 6.32
CA PRO A 73 7.07 11.79 6.51
C PRO A 73 6.61 11.68 7.97
N PHE A 74 7.49 11.99 8.93
CA PHE A 74 7.15 12.00 10.36
C PHE A 74 6.65 13.37 10.84
N VAL A 75 6.93 14.43 10.08
CA VAL A 75 6.49 15.80 10.40
C VAL A 75 5.23 16.16 9.63
N VAL A 76 5.11 15.70 8.39
CA VAL A 76 3.95 15.99 7.52
C VAL A 76 2.78 15.08 7.92
N PRO A 77 1.67 15.62 8.47
CA PRO A 77 0.65 14.80 9.13
C PRO A 77 0.00 13.73 8.24
N TRP A 78 -0.29 14.05 6.98
CA TRP A 78 -0.92 13.10 6.06
C TRP A 78 0.03 11.97 5.63
N LEU A 79 1.35 12.22 5.62
CA LEU A 79 2.37 11.19 5.38
C LEU A 79 2.54 10.30 6.61
N ALA A 80 2.54 10.88 7.81
CA ALA A 80 2.60 10.12 9.05
C ALA A 80 1.39 9.17 9.18
N ALA A 81 0.19 9.68 8.87
CA ALA A 81 -1.03 8.88 8.82
C ALA A 81 -0.93 7.72 7.82
N LYS A 82 -0.38 7.96 6.61
CA LYS A 82 -0.12 6.90 5.62
C LYS A 82 0.83 5.83 6.15
N LEU A 83 1.92 6.21 6.81
CA LEU A 83 2.88 5.24 7.37
C LEU A 83 2.24 4.41 8.49
N ALA A 84 1.45 5.04 9.36
CA ALA A 84 0.71 4.31 10.40
C ALA A 84 -0.29 3.31 9.80
N LEU A 85 -1.08 3.74 8.80
CA LEU A 85 -2.01 2.86 8.09
C LEU A 85 -1.29 1.74 7.34
N LEU A 86 -0.11 1.99 6.78
CA LEU A 86 0.68 0.96 6.13
C LEU A 86 1.03 -0.18 7.09
N LEU A 87 1.43 0.14 8.33
CA LEU A 87 1.70 -0.88 9.35
C LEU A 87 0.44 -1.69 9.69
N VAL A 88 -0.70 -1.00 9.82
CA VAL A 88 -2.00 -1.66 10.04
C VAL A 88 -2.35 -2.57 8.87
N TYR A 89 -2.22 -2.09 7.63
CA TYR A 89 -2.45 -2.87 6.42
C TYR A 89 -1.61 -4.14 6.35
N ILE A 90 -0.31 -4.06 6.67
CA ILE A 90 0.59 -5.23 6.70
C ILE A 90 0.14 -6.24 7.76
N GLY A 91 -0.25 -5.77 8.94
CA GLY A 91 -0.79 -6.61 10.01
C GLY A 91 -2.06 -7.34 9.59
N LEU A 92 -3.04 -6.61 9.07
CA LEU A 92 -4.31 -7.15 8.57
C LEU A 92 -4.09 -8.15 7.42
N GLY A 93 -3.21 -7.81 6.47
CA GLY A 93 -2.87 -8.69 5.36
C GLY A 93 -2.17 -9.97 5.81
N THR A 94 -1.33 -9.90 6.85
CA THR A 94 -0.73 -11.07 7.48
C THR A 94 -1.79 -11.95 8.13
N MET A 95 -2.76 -11.35 8.81
CA MET A 95 -3.90 -12.10 9.38
C MET A 95 -4.71 -12.79 8.29
N ALA A 96 -5.10 -12.06 7.24
CA ALA A 96 -5.91 -12.56 6.12
C ALA A 96 -5.26 -13.74 5.40
N LEU A 97 -3.97 -13.62 5.07
CA LEU A 97 -3.28 -14.60 4.23
C LEU A 97 -2.67 -15.76 5.02
N ARG A 98 -2.15 -15.51 6.23
CA ARG A 98 -1.32 -16.50 6.95
C ARG A 98 -1.94 -17.06 8.22
N ARG A 99 -2.73 -16.28 8.97
CA ARG A 99 -3.12 -16.65 10.35
C ARG A 99 -4.59 -17.03 10.49
N ALA A 100 -5.47 -16.48 9.65
CA ALA A 100 -6.90 -16.79 9.67
C ALA A 100 -7.15 -18.28 9.37
N ARG A 101 -8.00 -18.91 10.19
CA ARG A 101 -8.29 -20.36 10.13
C ARG A 101 -9.55 -20.68 9.35
N SER A 102 -10.57 -19.81 9.39
CA SER A 102 -11.82 -19.96 8.66
C SER A 102 -11.91 -19.02 7.45
N THR A 103 -12.71 -19.39 6.44
CA THR A 103 -12.96 -18.55 5.26
C THR A 103 -13.63 -17.22 5.63
N ALA A 104 -14.57 -17.24 6.57
CA ALA A 104 -15.21 -16.03 7.08
C ALA A 104 -14.20 -15.06 7.72
N SER A 105 -13.28 -15.56 8.54
CA SER A 105 -12.22 -14.74 9.12
C SER A 105 -11.27 -14.19 8.04
N ARG A 106 -10.90 -15.02 7.06
CA ARG A 106 -10.06 -14.57 5.92
C ARG A 106 -10.72 -13.43 5.15
N LEU A 107 -12.02 -13.54 4.89
CA LEU A 107 -12.80 -12.50 4.23
C LEU A 107 -12.82 -11.21 5.05
N ALA A 108 -13.16 -11.29 6.34
CA ALA A 108 -13.20 -10.12 7.23
C ALA A 108 -11.85 -9.39 7.30
N TRP A 109 -10.75 -10.12 7.50
CA TRP A 109 -9.41 -9.53 7.51
C TRP A 109 -9.02 -8.95 6.14
N SER A 110 -9.44 -9.58 5.04
CA SER A 110 -9.17 -9.08 3.68
C SER A 110 -9.93 -7.78 3.42
N ILE A 111 -11.20 -7.72 3.80
CA ILE A 111 -12.02 -6.50 3.68
C ILE A 111 -11.41 -5.38 4.53
N ALA A 112 -11.03 -5.66 5.78
CA ALA A 112 -10.39 -4.68 6.64
C ALA A 112 -9.06 -4.16 6.04
N ALA A 113 -8.23 -5.05 5.49
CA ALA A 113 -6.99 -4.66 4.81
C ALA A 113 -7.28 -3.79 3.56
N LEU A 114 -8.27 -4.15 2.75
CA LEU A 114 -8.64 -3.37 1.56
C LEU A 114 -9.26 -2.01 1.93
N ALA A 115 -10.03 -1.92 3.00
CA ALA A 115 -10.52 -0.66 3.53
C ALA A 115 -9.37 0.25 3.99
N CYS A 116 -8.38 -0.32 4.68
CA CYS A 116 -7.16 0.39 5.09
C CYS A 116 -6.37 0.89 3.86
N PHE A 117 -6.24 0.06 2.83
CA PHE A 117 -5.63 0.46 1.55
C PHE A 117 -6.40 1.60 0.86
N GLY A 118 -7.72 1.49 0.78
CA GLY A 118 -8.58 2.55 0.23
C GLY A 118 -8.46 3.87 1.00
N MET A 119 -8.33 3.79 2.33
CA MET A 119 -8.08 4.96 3.17
C MET A 119 -6.73 5.62 2.87
N MET A 120 -5.66 4.83 2.70
CA MET A 120 -4.36 5.37 2.29
C MET A 120 -4.42 6.08 0.92
N VAL A 121 -5.17 5.54 -0.03
CA VAL A 121 -5.42 6.18 -1.34
C VAL A 121 -6.21 7.48 -1.17
N SER A 122 -7.21 7.50 -0.30
CA SER A 122 -8.00 8.69 0.00
C SER A 122 -7.15 9.82 0.60
N ILE A 123 -6.34 9.51 1.61
CA ILE A 123 -5.36 10.44 2.21
C ILE A 123 -4.37 10.93 1.15
N ALA A 124 -3.93 10.06 0.23
CA ALA A 124 -3.06 10.45 -0.87
C ALA A 124 -3.68 11.50 -1.80
N ARG A 125 -5.00 11.42 -2.01
CA ARG A 125 -5.70 12.32 -2.92
C ARG A 125 -6.05 13.65 -2.26
N ALA A 126 -6.45 13.61 -1.00
CA ALA A 126 -6.82 14.79 -0.22
C ALA A 126 -5.60 15.55 0.35
N HIS A 127 -4.44 14.88 0.50
CA HIS A 127 -3.29 15.38 1.27
C HIS A 127 -3.69 15.83 2.69
N ASP A 128 -4.67 15.15 3.26
CA ASP A 128 -5.25 15.42 4.56
C ASP A 128 -5.24 14.11 5.39
N PRO A 129 -4.82 14.14 6.67
CA PRO A 129 -4.76 12.93 7.50
C PRO A 129 -6.09 12.16 7.61
N LEU A 130 -7.22 12.87 7.55
CA LEU A 130 -8.55 12.29 7.64
C LEU A 130 -9.06 11.82 6.26
N GLY A 131 -8.40 12.17 5.17
CA GLY A 131 -8.82 11.80 3.82
C GLY A 131 -10.30 12.11 3.57
N ILE A 132 -11.05 11.12 3.09
CA ILE A 132 -12.49 11.22 2.86
C ILE A 132 -13.31 11.33 4.15
N LEU A 133 -12.80 10.91 5.32
CA LEU A 133 -13.54 11.06 6.58
C LEU A 133 -13.79 12.54 6.91
N ARG A 134 -12.92 13.44 6.43
CA ARG A 134 -13.14 14.88 6.54
C ARG A 134 -14.44 15.35 5.86
N THR A 135 -14.87 14.70 4.78
CA THR A 135 -16.13 15.08 4.10
C THR A 135 -17.38 14.59 4.83
N TRP A 136 -17.24 13.67 5.80
CA TRP A 136 -18.35 13.15 6.60
C TRP A 136 -18.39 13.77 8.01
N LEU A 137 -17.25 14.21 8.52
CA LEU A 137 -17.08 14.82 9.85
C LEU A 137 -17.11 16.36 9.82
N GLY A 138 -17.38 16.97 8.66
CA GLY A 138 -17.38 18.41 8.42
C GLY A 138 -18.65 18.88 7.74
#